data_AF-A0A4Q0YA28-F1
#
_entry.id   AF-A0A4Q0YA28-F1
#
_cell.length_a   1.000
_cell.length_b   1.000
_cell.length_c   1.000
_cell.angle_alpha   90.00
_cell.angle_beta   90.00
_cell.angle_gamma   90.00
#
_symmetry.space_group_name_H-M   'P 1'
#
loop_
_entity.id
_entity.type
_entity.pdbx_description
1 polymer ?
#
loop_
_entity_poly.entity_id
_entity_poly.type
_entity_poly.pdbx_seq_one_letter_code
_entity_poly.pdbx_strand_id
1 'polypeptide(L)'
;MKKYLMGISIVLALVGCATNNAVVVVGDKEGLLDKNGNVLIKAIYEKIDIFDLDGTMYAIVKDVGNKYGITDLNGNIKLDIKFDSIGRYINGFAKVEVGDKYGLINKNFELVLEPIYEDIRTVIDNSIVVKKELEENKVKFGCFNTNIEEIAPLEYDMIYLSSENRMRVKRDNLWGFMDTSCKLIVEPKYSFVKDYSNGLAKVIGTNGLVTYIDLQGEEIERKTFNEGLNF
;
A
#
# COMPACT_ATOMS: atom_id res chain seq x y z
N MET A 1 -26.40 18.55 -51.11
CA MET A 1 -26.18 17.57 -50.02
C MET A 1 -25.60 18.30 -48.82
N LYS A 2 -26.41 18.55 -47.78
CA LYS A 2 -25.91 19.06 -46.48
C LYS A 2 -25.29 17.89 -45.72
N LYS A 3 -23.97 17.89 -45.53
CA LYS A 3 -23.31 16.97 -44.59
C LYS A 3 -23.57 17.49 -43.17
N TYR A 4 -24.34 16.74 -42.39
CA TYR A 4 -24.39 16.91 -40.94
C TYR A 4 -22.99 16.63 -40.38
N LEU A 5 -22.26 17.68 -39.99
CA LEU A 5 -21.18 17.51 -39.01
C LEU A 5 -21.88 17.30 -37.67
N MET A 6 -22.01 16.03 -37.26
CA MET A 6 -22.26 15.70 -35.86
C MET A 6 -21.15 16.36 -35.04
N GLY A 7 -21.55 17.24 -34.11
CA GLY A 7 -20.63 18.07 -33.33
C GLY A 7 -19.73 17.21 -32.46
N ILE A 8 -18.48 17.03 -32.88
CA ILE A 8 -17.40 16.57 -32.01
C ILE A 8 -17.13 17.74 -31.07
N SER A 9 -17.62 17.66 -29.84
CA SER A 9 -17.23 18.60 -28.79
C SER A 9 -15.83 18.21 -28.35
N ILE A 10 -14.83 18.98 -28.78
CA ILE A 10 -13.46 18.85 -28.30
C ILE A 10 -13.35 19.73 -27.06
N VAL A 11 -13.25 19.11 -25.89
CA VAL A 11 -12.92 19.83 -24.65
C VAL A 11 -11.43 19.62 -24.41
N LEU A 12 -10.70 20.73 -24.33
CA LEU A 12 -9.29 20.75 -23.95
C LEU A 12 -9.20 21.13 -22.47
N ALA A 13 -8.71 20.22 -21.65
CA ALA A 13 -8.35 20.51 -20.27
C ALA A 13 -6.82 20.53 -20.15
N LEU A 14 -6.27 21.65 -19.70
CA LEU A 14 -4.85 21.73 -19.35
C LEU A 14 -4.62 20.89 -18.09
N VAL A 15 -3.78 19.86 -18.17
CA VAL A 15 -3.46 18.99 -17.03
C VAL A 15 -2.07 19.32 -16.52
N GLY A 16 -2.02 20.06 -15.41
CA GLY A 16 -0.86 20.16 -14.54
C GLY A 16 0.33 20.97 -15.07
N CYS A 17 0.87 21.84 -14.22
CA CYS A 17 1.97 22.79 -14.45
C CYS A 17 3.30 22.17 -14.98
N ALA A 18 3.43 20.84 -15.04
CA ALA A 18 4.72 20.18 -15.23
C ALA A 18 5.00 19.65 -16.65
N THR A 19 3.99 19.39 -17.49
CA THR A 19 4.21 18.68 -18.76
C THR A 19 3.98 19.51 -20.02
N ASN A 20 3.40 20.71 -19.94
CA ASN A 20 2.90 21.47 -21.11
C ASN A 20 2.00 20.63 -22.04
N ASN A 21 1.43 19.53 -21.54
CA ASN A 21 0.53 18.67 -22.27
C ASN A 21 -0.92 19.02 -21.92
N ALA A 22 -1.83 18.71 -22.84
CA ALA A 22 -3.26 18.93 -22.65
C ALA A 22 -3.99 17.60 -22.78
N VAL A 23 -4.88 17.30 -21.83
CA VAL A 23 -5.84 16.21 -22.03
C VAL A 23 -6.90 16.70 -23.00
N VAL A 24 -7.14 15.88 -24.02
CA VAL A 24 -8.15 16.13 -25.04
C VAL A 24 -9.28 15.15 -24.85
N VAL A 25 -10.51 15.64 -24.87
CA VAL A 25 -11.71 14.80 -24.81
C VAL A 25 -12.34 14.75 -26.20
N VAL A 26 -12.53 13.54 -26.73
CA VAL A 26 -13.23 13.28 -27.99
C VAL A 26 -14.43 12.37 -27.69
N GLY A 27 -15.62 12.96 -27.66
CA GLY A 27 -16.82 12.26 -27.17
C GLY A 27 -16.73 12.05 -25.66
N ASP A 28 -16.70 10.79 -25.22
CA ASP A 28 -16.52 10.37 -23.82
C ASP A 28 -15.12 9.82 -23.53
N LYS A 29 -14.19 9.90 -24.50
CA LYS A 29 -12.84 9.35 -24.38
C LYS A 29 -11.79 10.45 -24.24
N GLU A 30 -10.82 10.19 -23.38
CA GLU A 30 -9.67 11.04 -23.10
C GLU A 30 -8.43 10.56 -23.85
N GLY A 31 -7.69 11.53 -24.39
CA GLY A 31 -6.37 11.38 -24.99
C GLY A 31 -5.42 12.45 -24.44
N LEU A 32 -4.17 12.45 -24.90
CA LEU A 32 -3.16 13.41 -24.50
C LEU A 32 -2.52 14.04 -25.73
N LEU A 33 -2.41 15.37 -25.73
CA LEU A 33 -1.71 16.14 -26.75
C LEU A 33 -0.46 16.78 -26.16
N ASP A 34 0.58 16.92 -26.98
CA ASP A 34 1.71 17.80 -26.65
C ASP A 34 1.34 19.28 -26.85
N LYS A 35 2.25 20.17 -26.46
CA LYS A 35 2.10 21.63 -26.61
C LYS A 35 1.90 22.12 -28.05
N ASN A 36 2.26 21.30 -29.05
CA ASN A 36 2.11 21.61 -30.46
C ASN A 36 0.81 21.03 -31.05
N GLY A 37 0.01 20.32 -30.23
CA GLY A 37 -1.22 19.66 -30.66
C GLY A 37 -1.02 18.27 -31.25
N ASN A 38 0.19 17.69 -31.16
CA ASN A 38 0.42 16.31 -31.61
C ASN A 38 -0.20 15.33 -30.63
N VAL A 39 -0.88 14.30 -31.14
CA VAL A 39 -1.47 13.24 -30.32
C VAL A 39 -0.37 12.36 -29.75
N LEU A 40 -0.20 12.41 -28.42
CA LEU A 40 0.69 11.54 -27.66
C LEU A 40 -0.05 10.25 -27.22
N ILE A 41 -1.25 10.40 -26.66
CA ILE A 41 -2.15 9.30 -26.32
C ILE A 41 -3.44 9.47 -27.10
N LYS A 42 -3.86 8.44 -27.83
CA LYS A 42 -5.14 8.47 -28.58
C LYS A 42 -6.31 8.56 -27.62
N ALA A 43 -7.35 9.30 -28.01
CA ALA A 43 -8.59 9.41 -27.26
C ALA A 43 -9.44 8.13 -27.35
N ILE A 44 -8.99 7.08 -26.65
CA ILE A 44 -9.63 5.76 -26.60
C ILE A 44 -9.92 5.29 -25.17
N TYR A 45 -9.41 6.00 -24.17
CA TYR A 45 -9.56 5.67 -22.75
C TYR A 45 -10.72 6.45 -22.15
N GLU A 46 -11.42 5.90 -21.16
CA GLU A 46 -12.46 6.62 -20.42
C GLU A 46 -11.88 7.69 -19.50
N LYS A 47 -10.64 7.48 -19.04
CA LYS A 47 -9.94 8.40 -18.17
C LYS A 47 -8.43 8.26 -18.32
N ILE A 48 -7.73 9.39 -18.24
CA ILE A 48 -6.28 9.51 -18.15
C ILE A 48 -5.95 10.35 -16.92
N ASP A 49 -5.13 9.81 -16.01
CA ASP A 49 -4.60 10.53 -14.85
C ASP A 49 -3.08 10.56 -14.92
N ILE A 50 -2.50 11.75 -15.03
CA ILE A 50 -1.05 11.93 -15.18
C ILE A 50 -0.41 12.04 -13.81
N PHE A 51 0.67 11.30 -13.59
CA PHE A 51 1.41 11.34 -12.35
C PHE A 51 2.92 11.40 -12.60
N ASP A 52 3.63 11.99 -11.65
CA ASP A 52 5.08 12.03 -11.59
C ASP A 52 5.57 10.84 -10.75
N LEU A 53 6.53 10.09 -11.28
CA LEU A 53 7.29 9.07 -10.58
C LEU A 53 8.79 9.38 -10.71
N ASP A 54 9.35 9.94 -9.64
CA ASP A 54 10.77 10.36 -9.53
C ASP A 54 11.25 11.27 -10.68
N GLY A 55 10.43 12.24 -11.09
CA GLY A 55 10.71 13.19 -12.16
C GLY A 55 10.35 12.70 -13.56
N THR A 56 9.84 11.47 -13.68
CA THR A 56 9.35 10.91 -14.95
C THR A 56 7.84 10.83 -14.94
N MET A 57 7.21 11.32 -16.00
CA MET A 57 5.76 11.40 -16.10
C MET A 57 5.18 10.17 -16.77
N TYR A 58 4.10 9.66 -16.18
CA TYR A 58 3.33 8.52 -16.66
C TYR A 58 1.84 8.84 -16.62
N ALA A 59 1.04 7.96 -17.23
CA ALA A 59 -0.41 8.06 -17.23
C ALA A 59 -1.02 6.76 -16.70
N ILE A 60 -1.88 6.86 -15.68
CA ILE A 60 -2.85 5.82 -15.38
C ILE A 60 -3.98 5.99 -16.38
N VAL A 61 -4.30 4.92 -17.12
CA VAL A 61 -5.37 4.91 -18.11
C VAL A 61 -6.46 3.93 -17.70
N LYS A 62 -7.71 4.31 -17.94
CA LYS A 62 -8.89 3.47 -17.72
C LYS A 62 -9.54 3.12 -19.06
N ASP A 63 -9.73 1.84 -19.36
CA ASP A 63 -10.41 1.43 -20.58
C ASP A 63 -11.94 1.35 -20.43
N VAL A 64 -12.60 0.99 -21.53
CA VAL A 64 -14.06 0.80 -21.60
C VAL A 64 -14.57 -0.40 -20.79
N GLY A 65 -13.68 -1.29 -20.37
CA GLY A 65 -13.98 -2.43 -19.51
C GLY A 65 -13.92 -2.08 -18.01
N ASN A 66 -13.74 -0.80 -17.67
CA ASN A 66 -13.46 -0.31 -16.32
C ASN A 66 -12.17 -0.88 -15.72
N LYS A 67 -11.20 -1.24 -16.56
CA LYS A 67 -9.89 -1.72 -16.10
C LYS A 67 -8.84 -0.63 -16.25
N TYR A 68 -7.84 -0.69 -15.38
CA TYR A 68 -6.75 0.26 -15.25
C TYR A 68 -5.43 -0.39 -15.66
N GLY A 69 -4.59 0.40 -16.31
CA GLY A 69 -3.20 0.12 -16.61
C GLY A 69 -2.38 1.41 -16.57
N ILE A 70 -1.10 1.31 -16.91
CA ILE A 70 -0.17 2.44 -16.92
C ILE A 70 0.48 2.53 -18.29
N THR A 71 0.60 3.75 -18.82
CA THR A 71 1.35 4.05 -20.04
C THR A 71 2.43 5.08 -19.76
N ASP A 72 3.45 5.12 -20.61
CA ASP A 72 4.21 6.37 -20.75
C ASP A 72 3.35 7.42 -21.47
N LEU A 73 3.86 8.66 -21.53
CA LEU A 73 3.11 9.73 -22.17
C LEU A 73 2.94 9.56 -23.68
N ASN A 74 3.68 8.65 -24.34
CA ASN A 74 3.51 8.32 -25.76
C ASN A 74 2.47 7.20 -25.96
N GLY A 75 1.78 6.78 -24.91
CA GLY A 75 0.75 5.75 -24.94
C GLY A 75 1.29 4.33 -25.02
N ASN A 76 2.60 4.11 -24.83
CA ASN A 76 3.11 2.75 -24.74
C ASN A 76 2.73 2.16 -23.39
N ILE A 77 2.04 1.02 -23.40
CA ILE A 77 1.66 0.30 -22.19
C ILE A 77 2.93 -0.11 -21.42
N LYS A 78 3.00 0.28 -20.14
CA LYS A 78 4.00 -0.14 -19.15
C LYS A 78 3.44 -1.16 -18.18
N LEU A 79 2.16 -1.05 -17.86
CA LEU A 79 1.41 -2.02 -17.06
C LEU A 79 0.11 -2.34 -17.81
N ASP A 80 -0.13 -3.63 -18.05
CA ASP A 80 -1.32 -4.10 -18.75
C ASP A 80 -2.62 -3.60 -18.10
N ILE A 81 -3.59 -3.29 -18.95
CA ILE A 81 -4.90 -2.81 -18.53
C ILE A 81 -5.77 -3.99 -18.09
N LYS A 82 -5.66 -4.35 -16.81
CA LYS A 82 -6.37 -5.51 -16.23
C LYS A 82 -6.81 -5.33 -14.78
N PHE A 83 -6.39 -4.25 -14.13
CA PHE A 83 -6.65 -4.02 -12.71
C PHE A 83 -7.95 -3.24 -12.50
N ASP A 84 -8.67 -3.50 -11.43
CA ASP A 84 -9.86 -2.74 -11.04
C ASP A 84 -9.51 -1.37 -10.44
N SER A 85 -8.33 -1.26 -9.83
CA SER A 85 -7.78 0.01 -9.38
C SER A 85 -6.25 -0.04 -9.28
N ILE A 86 -5.63 1.14 -9.35
CA ILE A 86 -4.20 1.36 -9.11
C ILE A 86 -4.10 2.51 -8.10
N GLY A 87 -3.52 2.24 -6.95
CA GLY A 87 -3.32 3.22 -5.89
C GLY A 87 -2.18 4.18 -6.18
N ARG A 88 -2.00 5.17 -5.29
CA ARG A 88 -0.84 6.06 -5.35
C ARG A 88 0.42 5.32 -4.96
N TYR A 89 1.55 5.75 -5.53
CA TYR A 89 2.86 5.31 -5.09
C TYR A 89 3.19 5.86 -3.69
N ILE A 90 3.50 4.96 -2.76
CA ILE A 90 3.97 5.26 -1.40
C ILE A 90 5.20 4.39 -1.16
N ASN A 91 6.31 5.00 -0.71
CA ASN A 91 7.59 4.31 -0.49
C ASN A 91 8.08 3.48 -1.70
N GLY A 92 7.72 3.90 -2.92
CA GLY A 92 8.10 3.22 -4.16
C GLY A 92 7.23 2.04 -4.58
N PHE A 93 6.09 1.84 -3.92
CA PHE A 93 5.15 0.80 -4.28
C PHE A 93 3.74 1.37 -4.47
N ALA A 94 2.96 0.78 -5.36
CA ALA A 94 1.55 1.07 -5.51
C ALA A 94 0.73 -0.21 -5.32
N LYS A 95 -0.39 -0.12 -4.61
CA LYS A 95 -1.37 -1.22 -4.57
C LYS A 95 -2.07 -1.32 -5.91
N VAL A 96 -2.34 -2.55 -6.33
CA VAL A 96 -3.22 -2.85 -7.46
C VAL A 96 -4.34 -3.77 -6.99
N GLU A 97 -5.51 -3.67 -7.59
CA GLU A 97 -6.69 -4.43 -7.17
C GLU A 97 -7.23 -5.27 -8.33
N VAL A 98 -7.68 -6.49 -8.04
CA VAL A 98 -8.46 -7.34 -8.95
C VAL A 98 -9.55 -8.01 -8.13
N GLY A 99 -10.81 -7.72 -8.45
CA GLY A 99 -11.95 -8.14 -7.62
C GLY A 99 -11.85 -7.53 -6.23
N ASP A 100 -11.80 -8.37 -5.20
CA ASP A 100 -11.65 -8.00 -3.79
C ASP A 100 -10.22 -8.22 -3.26
N LYS A 101 -9.26 -8.50 -4.15
CA LYS A 101 -7.88 -8.84 -3.78
C LYS A 101 -6.90 -7.76 -4.22
N TYR A 102 -5.87 -7.59 -3.40
CA TYR A 102 -4.81 -6.61 -3.56
C TYR A 102 -3.47 -7.26 -3.86
N GLY A 103 -2.78 -6.68 -4.83
CA GLY A 103 -1.39 -6.94 -5.18
C GLY A 103 -0.55 -5.66 -5.01
N LEU A 104 0.74 -5.76 -5.30
CA LEU A 104 1.69 -4.67 -5.17
C LEU A 104 2.55 -4.58 -6.41
N ILE A 105 2.73 -3.38 -6.96
CA ILE A 105 3.69 -3.10 -8.03
C ILE A 105 4.80 -2.18 -7.54
N ASN A 106 5.99 -2.31 -8.12
CA ASN A 106 7.12 -1.41 -7.86
C ASN A 106 7.16 -0.22 -8.84
N LYS A 107 8.19 0.62 -8.74
CA LYS A 107 8.41 1.78 -9.62
C LYS A 107 8.71 1.43 -11.09
N ASN A 108 9.10 0.19 -11.37
CA ASN A 108 9.29 -0.31 -12.72
C ASN A 108 7.99 -0.89 -13.30
N PHE A 109 6.86 -0.76 -12.58
CA PHE A 109 5.56 -1.34 -12.91
C PHE A 109 5.54 -2.87 -12.91
N GLU A 110 6.50 -3.50 -12.24
CA GLU A 110 6.57 -4.95 -12.08
C GLU A 110 5.71 -5.37 -10.89
N LEU A 111 4.96 -6.47 -11.04
CA LEU A 111 4.24 -7.09 -9.93
C LEU A 111 5.24 -7.67 -8.92
N VAL A 112 5.20 -7.11 -7.71
CA VAL A 112 5.92 -7.61 -6.52
C VAL A 112 5.04 -8.60 -5.76
N LEU A 113 3.74 -8.33 -5.66
CA LEU A 113 2.77 -9.28 -5.10
C LEU A 113 1.59 -9.40 -6.05
N GLU A 114 1.22 -10.64 -6.34
CA GLU A 114 0.01 -10.94 -7.09
C GLU A 114 -1.24 -10.51 -6.31
N PRO A 115 -2.33 -10.08 -6.97
CA PRO A 115 -3.61 -9.75 -6.33
C PRO A 115 -4.33 -10.97 -5.74
N ILE A 116 -3.81 -11.48 -4.62
CA ILE A 116 -4.34 -12.66 -3.92
C ILE A 116 -4.53 -12.42 -2.41
N TYR A 117 -4.31 -11.19 -1.94
CA TYR A 117 -4.40 -10.81 -0.53
C TYR A 117 -5.64 -9.94 -0.29
N GLU A 118 -6.33 -10.11 0.83
CA GLU A 118 -7.48 -9.29 1.19
C GLU A 118 -7.08 -7.86 1.56
N ASP A 119 -5.82 -7.65 1.94
CA ASP A 119 -5.23 -6.32 2.08
C ASP A 119 -3.69 -6.41 2.12
N ILE A 120 -3.04 -5.32 1.72
CA ILE A 120 -1.62 -5.06 1.94
C ILE A 120 -1.53 -3.89 2.89
N ARG A 121 -1.46 -4.12 4.20
CA ARG A 121 -1.67 -3.07 5.20
C ARG A 121 -0.65 -1.93 5.12
N THR A 122 0.63 -2.26 4.94
CA THR A 122 1.70 -1.27 4.89
C THR A 122 2.94 -1.82 4.19
N VAL A 123 3.76 -0.92 3.67
CA VAL A 123 5.14 -1.18 3.24
C VAL A 123 6.07 -0.24 4.01
N ILE A 124 6.85 -0.79 4.93
CA ILE A 124 7.74 -0.06 5.84
C ILE A 124 9.05 -0.82 6.01
N ASP A 125 10.19 -0.13 6.00
CA ASP A 125 11.53 -0.73 6.17
C ASP A 125 11.76 -1.98 5.29
N ASN A 126 11.41 -1.87 4.01
CA ASN A 126 11.45 -2.97 3.02
C ASN A 126 10.65 -4.24 3.42
N SER A 127 9.67 -4.07 4.29
CA SER A 127 8.78 -5.12 4.79
C SER A 127 7.34 -4.81 4.42
N ILE A 128 6.62 -5.82 3.96
CA ILE A 128 5.26 -5.75 3.44
C ILE A 128 4.38 -6.55 4.37
N VAL A 129 3.48 -5.88 5.09
CA VAL A 129 2.50 -6.54 5.96
C VAL A 129 1.25 -6.83 5.15
N VAL A 130 0.86 -8.09 5.07
CA VAL A 130 -0.31 -8.53 4.30
C VAL A 130 -1.36 -9.17 5.19
N LYS A 131 -2.59 -9.17 4.69
CA LYS A 131 -3.75 -9.85 5.26
C LYS A 131 -4.17 -10.93 4.25
N LYS A 132 -4.26 -12.19 4.68
CA LYS A 132 -4.71 -13.31 3.86
C LYS A 132 -5.80 -14.14 4.52
N GLU A 133 -6.89 -14.42 3.82
CA GLU A 133 -7.89 -15.42 4.16
C GLU A 133 -7.37 -16.80 3.74
N LEU A 134 -7.20 -17.69 4.72
CA LEU A 134 -6.65 -19.03 4.49
C LEU A 134 -7.74 -20.10 4.41
N GLU A 135 -8.83 -19.87 5.15
CA GLU A 135 -10.06 -20.67 5.14
C GLU A 135 -11.24 -19.72 5.32
N GLU A 136 -12.46 -20.17 5.05
CA GLU A 136 -13.67 -19.35 5.19
C GLU A 136 -13.75 -18.68 6.57
N ASN A 137 -13.78 -17.35 6.59
CA ASN A 137 -13.78 -16.48 7.77
C ASN A 137 -12.53 -16.59 8.66
N LYS A 138 -11.44 -17.21 8.19
CA LYS A 138 -10.15 -17.27 8.90
C LYS A 138 -9.10 -16.45 8.17
N VAL A 139 -8.97 -15.21 8.64
CA VAL A 139 -7.98 -14.28 8.13
C VAL A 139 -6.77 -14.23 9.05
N LYS A 140 -5.58 -14.32 8.45
CA LYS A 140 -4.29 -14.20 9.11
C LYS A 140 -3.47 -13.07 8.52
N PHE A 141 -2.50 -12.61 9.30
CA PHE A 141 -1.51 -11.62 8.93
C PHE A 141 -0.15 -12.26 8.88
N GLY A 142 0.67 -11.76 7.96
CA GLY A 142 2.05 -12.20 7.76
C GLY A 142 2.85 -11.05 7.16
N CYS A 143 4.14 -11.29 6.99
CA CYS A 143 5.05 -10.29 6.49
C CYS A 143 6.12 -10.88 5.57
N PHE A 144 6.38 -10.16 4.48
CA PHE A 144 7.38 -10.49 3.47
C PHE A 144 8.33 -9.32 3.32
N ASN A 145 9.58 -9.56 2.92
CA ASN A 145 10.40 -8.46 2.42
C ASN A 145 10.02 -8.09 0.98
N THR A 146 10.62 -7.04 0.44
CA THR A 146 10.40 -6.60 -0.95
C THR A 146 10.95 -7.57 -2.01
N ASN A 147 11.75 -8.57 -1.62
CA ASN A 147 12.17 -9.68 -2.48
C ASN A 147 11.20 -10.88 -2.39
N ILE A 148 10.06 -10.73 -1.72
CA ILE A 148 9.03 -11.76 -1.52
C ILE A 148 9.54 -12.94 -0.67
N GLU A 149 10.58 -12.73 0.13
CA GLU A 149 10.98 -13.70 1.15
C GLU A 149 10.09 -13.52 2.37
N GLU A 150 9.49 -14.63 2.84
CA GLU A 150 8.70 -14.62 4.07
C GLU A 150 9.60 -14.31 5.27
N ILE A 151 9.24 -13.28 6.04
CA ILE A 151 9.90 -12.93 7.31
C ILE A 151 9.06 -13.44 8.48
N ALA A 152 7.73 -13.27 8.39
CA ALA A 152 6.79 -13.72 9.38
C ALA A 152 5.63 -14.46 8.69
N PRO A 153 5.35 -15.72 9.07
CA PRO A 153 4.34 -16.54 8.41
C PRO A 153 2.93 -15.96 8.59
N LEU A 154 2.01 -16.38 7.71
CA LEU A 154 0.58 -16.05 7.77
C LEU A 154 -0.14 -16.78 8.91
N GLU A 155 0.21 -16.50 10.15
CA GLU A 155 -0.35 -17.16 11.34
C GLU A 155 -0.88 -16.20 12.41
N TYR A 156 -0.57 -14.90 12.28
CA TYR A 156 -0.98 -13.88 13.25
C TYR A 156 -2.44 -13.49 13.04
N ASP A 157 -3.19 -13.33 14.14
CA ASP A 157 -4.56 -12.81 14.11
C ASP A 157 -4.57 -11.31 13.79
N MET A 158 -3.54 -10.58 14.22
CA MET A 158 -3.38 -9.14 13.99
C MET A 158 -1.90 -8.74 13.98
N ILE A 159 -1.54 -7.81 13.08
CA ILE A 159 -0.29 -7.04 13.11
C ILE A 159 -0.65 -5.55 13.05
N TYR A 160 -0.20 -4.77 14.03
CA TYR A 160 -0.43 -3.33 14.13
C TYR A 160 0.87 -2.57 14.25
N LEU A 161 1.07 -1.58 13.39
CA LEU A 161 2.14 -0.60 13.56
C LEU A 161 1.96 0.15 14.89
N SER A 162 3.05 0.29 15.63
CA SER A 162 3.14 0.98 16.92
C SER A 162 4.22 2.06 16.84
N SER A 163 4.46 2.76 17.95
CA SER A 163 5.57 3.68 18.17
C SER A 163 6.95 2.98 18.21
N GLU A 164 8.01 3.80 18.14
CA GLU A 164 9.41 3.39 18.37
C GLU A 164 9.89 2.23 17.48
N ASN A 165 9.44 2.21 16.21
CA ASN A 165 9.76 1.18 15.22
C ASN A 165 9.41 -0.23 15.71
N ARG A 166 8.23 -0.36 16.33
CA ARG A 166 7.67 -1.63 16.79
C ARG A 166 6.33 -1.88 16.14
N MET A 167 5.97 -3.15 16.08
CA MET A 167 4.62 -3.59 15.75
C MET A 167 4.13 -4.54 16.83
N ARG A 168 2.87 -4.35 17.25
CA ARG A 168 2.18 -5.32 18.11
C ARG A 168 1.68 -6.45 17.25
N VAL A 169 1.90 -7.67 17.72
CA VAL A 169 1.38 -8.87 17.07
C VAL A 169 0.50 -9.66 17.99
N LYS A 170 -0.53 -10.28 17.42
CA LYS A 170 -1.47 -11.12 18.14
C LYS A 170 -1.54 -12.51 17.53
N ARG A 171 -1.45 -13.55 18.35
CA ARG A 171 -1.67 -14.95 17.97
C ARG A 171 -2.34 -15.66 19.14
N ASP A 172 -3.39 -16.43 18.86
CA ASP A 172 -4.12 -17.22 19.86
C ASP A 172 -4.57 -16.40 21.08
N ASN A 173 -5.10 -15.20 20.81
CA ASN A 173 -5.52 -14.21 21.81
C ASN A 173 -4.43 -13.60 22.69
N LEU A 174 -3.16 -13.94 22.48
CA LEU A 174 -2.03 -13.36 23.19
C LEU A 174 -1.30 -12.35 22.32
N TRP A 175 -0.67 -11.39 22.98
CA TRP A 175 0.06 -10.28 22.39
C TRP A 175 1.56 -10.45 22.57
N GLY A 176 2.29 -10.01 21.54
CA GLY A 176 3.74 -9.93 21.49
C GLY A 176 4.18 -8.71 20.68
N PHE A 177 5.46 -8.66 20.33
CA PHE A 177 6.05 -7.56 19.58
C PHE A 177 7.02 -8.06 18.51
N MET A 178 7.06 -7.36 17.39
CA MET A 178 8.10 -7.47 16.37
C MET A 178 8.62 -6.07 16.03
N ASP A 179 9.77 -5.97 15.38
CA ASP A 179 10.22 -4.71 14.78
C ASP A 179 9.52 -4.43 13.44
N THR A 180 9.76 -3.25 12.87
CA THR A 180 9.24 -2.84 11.56
C THR A 180 9.84 -3.63 10.38
N SER A 181 10.94 -4.35 10.61
CA SER A 181 11.46 -5.36 9.67
C SER A 181 10.76 -6.72 9.81
N CYS A 182 9.67 -6.79 10.58
CA CYS A 182 8.88 -7.98 10.89
C CYS A 182 9.60 -9.08 11.65
N LYS A 183 10.77 -8.79 12.25
CA LYS A 183 11.46 -9.75 13.10
C LYS A 183 10.81 -9.77 14.47
N LEU A 184 10.40 -10.95 14.90
CA LEU A 184 9.79 -11.14 16.21
C LEU A 184 10.80 -10.83 17.33
N ILE A 185 10.39 -9.99 18.27
CA ILE A 185 11.17 -9.61 19.46
C ILE A 185 10.61 -10.36 20.67
N VAL A 186 9.29 -10.36 20.79
CA VAL A 186 8.56 -11.01 21.88
C VAL A 186 7.47 -11.88 21.29
N GLU A 187 7.58 -13.18 21.52
CA GLU A 187 6.51 -14.14 21.22
C GLU A 187 5.18 -13.73 21.86
N PRO A 188 4.04 -13.92 21.18
CA PRO A 188 2.71 -13.74 21.77
C PRO A 188 2.54 -14.55 23.06
N LYS A 189 2.67 -13.88 24.21
CA LYS A 189 2.56 -14.51 25.54
C LYS A 189 1.83 -13.64 26.57
N TYR A 190 1.56 -12.38 26.26
CA TYR A 190 0.90 -11.44 27.16
C TYR A 190 -0.59 -11.35 26.86
N SER A 191 -1.42 -11.24 27.90
CA SER A 191 -2.87 -11.02 27.72
C SER A 191 -3.19 -9.61 27.21
N PHE A 192 -2.28 -8.65 27.46
CA PHE A 192 -2.38 -7.28 26.98
C PHE A 192 -0.99 -6.64 26.87
N VAL A 193 -0.80 -5.79 25.86
CA VAL A 193 0.38 -4.94 25.71
C VAL A 193 -0.02 -3.50 25.35
N LYS A 194 0.67 -2.52 25.93
CA LYS A 194 0.61 -1.11 25.51
C LYS A 194 1.75 -0.83 24.53
N ASP A 195 1.56 0.14 23.65
CA ASP A 195 2.62 0.65 22.77
C ASP A 195 3.85 1.09 23.58
N TYR A 196 5.02 0.98 22.96
CA TYR A 196 6.28 1.43 23.53
C TYR A 196 6.29 2.95 23.73
N SER A 197 6.83 3.41 24.86
CA SER A 197 7.07 4.82 25.13
C SER A 197 8.33 4.97 25.97
N ASN A 198 9.26 5.81 25.52
CA ASN A 198 10.57 6.01 26.15
C ASN A 198 11.33 4.68 26.31
N GLY A 199 11.25 3.81 25.29
CA GLY A 199 11.93 2.52 25.28
C GLY A 199 11.31 1.44 26.16
N LEU A 200 10.14 1.67 26.77
CA LEU A 200 9.44 0.69 27.61
C LEU A 200 8.01 0.44 27.14
N ALA A 201 7.55 -0.81 27.21
CA ALA A 201 6.17 -1.18 27.00
C ALA A 201 5.59 -1.82 28.28
N LYS A 202 4.42 -1.35 28.71
CA LYS A 202 3.66 -2.02 29.77
C LYS A 202 3.00 -3.28 29.22
N VAL A 203 3.17 -4.40 29.89
CA VAL A 203 2.58 -5.68 29.50
C VAL A 203 1.88 -6.36 30.69
N ILE A 204 0.89 -7.19 30.39
CA ILE A 204 0.14 -7.96 31.40
C ILE A 204 0.26 -9.44 31.06
N GLY A 205 0.78 -10.23 32.00
CA GLY A 205 0.83 -11.69 31.90
C GLY A 205 -0.56 -12.32 31.88
N THR A 206 -0.65 -13.59 31.48
CA THR A 206 -1.91 -14.35 31.55
C THR A 206 -2.41 -14.58 32.98
N ASN A 207 -1.50 -14.51 33.96
CA ASN A 207 -1.79 -14.51 35.40
C ASN A 207 -2.23 -13.14 35.95
N GLY A 208 -2.33 -12.11 35.11
CA GLY A 208 -2.70 -10.75 35.51
C GLY A 208 -1.57 -9.91 36.10
N LEU A 209 -0.34 -10.44 36.21
CA LEU A 209 0.80 -9.66 36.68
C LEU A 209 1.19 -8.59 35.64
N VAL A 210 1.41 -7.39 36.14
CA VAL A 210 1.84 -6.24 35.33
C VAL A 210 3.35 -6.10 35.44
N THR A 211 4.02 -6.00 34.29
CA THR A 211 5.45 -5.70 34.19
C THR A 211 5.71 -4.71 33.05
N TYR A 212 6.96 -4.29 32.91
CA TYR A 212 7.45 -3.50 31.78
C TYR A 212 8.51 -4.31 31.04
N ILE A 213 8.54 -4.21 29.73
CA ILE A 213 9.62 -4.75 28.89
C ILE A 213 10.36 -3.62 28.20
N ASP A 214 11.66 -3.78 27.99
CA ASP A 214 12.46 -2.88 27.17
C ASP A 214 12.34 -3.17 25.67
N LEU A 215 13.10 -2.43 24.86
CA LEU A 215 13.12 -2.56 23.40
C LEU A 215 13.67 -3.91 22.90
N GLN A 216 14.41 -4.65 23.73
CA GLN A 216 14.88 -6.00 23.47
C GLN A 216 13.85 -7.05 23.90
N GLY A 217 12.79 -6.64 24.60
CA GLY A 217 11.73 -7.52 25.10
C GLY A 217 12.03 -8.12 26.47
N GLU A 218 13.09 -7.64 27.13
CA GLU A 218 13.48 -8.12 28.46
C GLU A 218 12.61 -7.47 29.54
N GLU A 219 12.11 -8.28 30.47
CA GLU A 219 11.31 -7.77 31.58
C GLU A 219 12.19 -6.97 32.54
N ILE A 220 11.77 -5.73 32.84
CA ILE A 220 12.43 -4.89 33.83
C ILE A 220 12.01 -5.37 35.22
N GLU A 221 12.91 -6.09 35.89
CA GLU A 221 12.73 -6.40 37.30
C GLU A 221 12.51 -5.11 38.10
N ARG A 222 11.55 -5.13 39.04
CA ARG A 222 11.35 -4.06 40.03
C ARG A 222 12.61 -3.91 40.91
N LYS A 223 13.68 -3.32 40.40
CA LYS A 223 14.68 -2.65 41.22
C LYS A 223 14.03 -1.34 41.64
N THR A 224 13.42 -1.36 42.83
CA THR A 224 12.91 -0.20 43.59
C THR A 224 13.07 1.13 42.87
N PHE A 225 12.10 1.46 42.00
CA PHE A 225 11.92 2.82 41.56
C PHE A 225 11.37 3.56 42.79
N ASN A 226 12.18 4.42 43.40
CA ASN A 226 11.69 5.34 44.42
C ASN A 226 10.50 6.11 43.82
N GLU A 227 9.39 6.10 44.56
CA GLU A 227 8.11 6.69 44.21
C GLU A 227 8.29 8.05 43.54
N GLY A 228 7.77 8.22 42.31
CA GLY A 228 7.77 9.55 41.70
C GLY A 228 7.51 9.69 40.21
N LEU A 229 7.51 8.62 39.40
CA LEU A 229 7.25 8.75 37.96
C LEU A 229 5.93 8.07 37.58
N ASN A 230 4.86 8.87 37.64
CA ASN A 230 3.67 8.65 36.82
C ASN A 230 4.01 9.06 35.39
N PHE A 231 3.96 8.11 34.46
CA PHE A 231 3.90 8.36 33.01
C PHE A 231 2.45 8.18 32.53
#